data_AF-A0A5E5Q9Y3-F1
#
_entry.id   AF-A0A5E5Q9Y3-F1
#
_cell.length_a   1.000
_cell.length_b   1.000
_cell.length_c   1.000
_cell.angle_alpha   90.00
_cell.angle_beta   90.00
_cell.angle_gamma   90.00
#
_symmetry.space_group_name_H-M   'P 1'
#
loop_
_entity.id
_entity.type
_entity.pdbx_description
1 polymer ?
#
loop_
_entity_poly.entity_id
_entity_poly.type
_entity_poly.pdbx_seq_one_letter_code
_entity_poly.pdbx_strand_id
1 'polypeptide(L)'
;MKLLVTSLLVFSLNVNLLAKSTAFQERAVKMIFDNVNNDENINSDIDNSLTISNSRVNAFVKKLFSSPSLYVKWLKALEISMRSEDDFASMNDFLNDNKCVSCTYAKVIQAFEVKKSEHLVFWSGDYQTNLISDNGTGEKLELIIGKYIQVKHNTVAGIYFKVDGKIILGAKFKNYKLTWDYGTNMQPNDNKGSITFSEVFLDGKYIGHQFTGTLIRQENAKEVTKTFVGFTRVAENINDLSKSGEPGNENDSSASTGDHPDLDIKTSIGPHSSGGVTINVLDNTTSEEGNTAKFSIVLNHKPIFKPNALKDSANGKSVLVIFFWSSNGTEGRLKKFGAVFNEDNWSTPKEFTIYGQDDHLTDGNQPYQIIFATGWGYHTVNYKGRIIDPINLVN
;
A
#
# COMPACT_ATOMS: atom_id res chain seq x y z
N MET A 1 3.68 0.59 -16.98
CA MET A 1 2.23 0.86 -17.22
C MET A 1 1.34 -0.06 -16.39
N LYS A 2 1.32 -1.39 -16.60
CA LYS A 2 0.64 -2.41 -15.72
C LYS A 2 0.94 -2.26 -14.22
N LEU A 3 2.13 -1.78 -13.92
CA LEU A 3 2.63 -1.49 -12.58
C LEU A 3 1.88 -0.29 -11.93
N LEU A 4 1.90 0.88 -12.57
CA LEU A 4 1.25 2.13 -12.14
C LEU A 4 -0.29 2.03 -12.02
N VAL A 5 -0.90 1.25 -12.91
CA VAL A 5 -2.33 0.91 -12.91
C VAL A 5 -2.81 0.39 -11.56
N THR A 6 -2.04 -0.53 -11.00
CA THR A 6 -2.47 -1.29 -9.83
C THR A 6 -2.19 -0.49 -8.55
N SER A 7 -1.21 0.40 -8.58
CA SER A 7 -0.96 1.43 -7.56
C SER A 7 -2.10 2.42 -7.41
N LEU A 8 -2.66 2.87 -8.52
CA LEU A 8 -3.84 3.71 -8.54
C LEU A 8 -5.10 3.02 -8.01
N LEU A 9 -5.28 1.75 -8.33
CA LEU A 9 -6.35 0.93 -7.76
C LEU A 9 -6.20 0.79 -6.24
N VAL A 10 -4.99 0.56 -5.71
CA VAL A 10 -4.76 0.44 -4.27
C VAL A 10 -4.92 1.75 -3.53
N PHE A 11 -4.41 2.86 -4.06
CA PHE A 11 -4.73 4.19 -3.54
C PHE A 11 -6.25 4.42 -3.48
N SER A 12 -6.96 3.95 -4.52
CA SER A 12 -8.41 4.04 -4.61
C SER A 12 -9.16 3.00 -3.77
N LEU A 13 -8.53 1.91 -3.32
CA LEU A 13 -9.14 0.92 -2.42
C LEU A 13 -9.26 1.47 -0.99
N ASN A 14 -8.46 2.48 -0.62
CA ASN A 14 -8.74 3.33 0.55
C ASN A 14 -10.05 4.14 0.38
N VAL A 15 -10.57 4.21 -0.85
CA VAL A 15 -11.89 4.73 -1.23
C VAL A 15 -12.81 3.55 -1.59
N ASN A 16 -13.08 2.66 -0.62
CA ASN A 16 -14.00 1.49 -0.69
C ASN A 16 -14.70 1.27 -2.06
N LEU A 17 -14.16 0.39 -2.91
CA LEU A 17 -14.62 0.19 -4.29
C LEU A 17 -15.80 -0.79 -4.46
N LEU A 18 -16.24 -1.46 -3.38
CA LEU A 18 -17.27 -2.52 -3.44
C LEU A 18 -18.71 -1.99 -3.40
N ALA A 19 -18.94 -0.70 -3.14
CA ALA A 19 -20.28 -0.12 -3.16
C ALA A 19 -20.57 0.53 -4.53
N LYS A 20 -21.81 0.36 -5.05
CA LYS A 20 -22.35 1.21 -6.13
C LYS A 20 -22.09 2.68 -5.77
N SER A 21 -21.62 3.51 -6.71
CA SER A 21 -21.30 4.94 -6.53
C SER A 21 -22.31 5.61 -5.60
N THR A 22 -21.97 5.70 -4.32
CA THR A 22 -22.80 6.36 -3.31
C THR A 22 -22.37 7.81 -3.22
N ALA A 23 -23.28 8.71 -2.85
CA ALA A 23 -22.95 10.10 -2.55
C ALA A 23 -21.79 10.24 -1.52
N PHE A 24 -21.59 9.21 -0.68
CA PHE A 24 -20.48 9.12 0.26
C PHE A 24 -19.12 8.90 -0.40
N GLN A 25 -19.01 7.93 -1.32
CA GLN A 25 -17.79 7.71 -2.11
C GLN A 25 -17.46 8.95 -2.94
N GLU A 26 -18.48 9.57 -3.55
CA GLU A 26 -18.27 10.77 -4.34
C GLU A 26 -17.74 11.94 -3.50
N ARG A 27 -18.25 12.10 -2.28
CA ARG A 27 -17.75 13.12 -1.33
C ARG A 27 -16.32 12.82 -0.86
N ALA A 28 -15.97 11.56 -0.63
CA ALA A 28 -14.63 11.16 -0.20
C ALA A 28 -13.58 11.43 -1.28
N VAL A 29 -13.84 11.03 -2.52
CA VAL A 29 -12.95 11.30 -3.68
C VAL A 29 -12.80 12.80 -3.90
N LYS A 30 -13.89 13.56 -3.83
CA LYS A 30 -13.84 15.02 -3.95
C LYS A 30 -12.93 15.65 -2.88
N MET A 31 -13.11 15.27 -1.62
CA MET A 31 -12.29 15.78 -0.51
C MET A 31 -10.80 15.45 -0.64
N ILE A 32 -10.45 14.30 -1.23
CA ILE A 32 -9.06 13.89 -1.46
C ILE A 32 -8.42 14.71 -2.58
N PHE A 33 -9.15 14.90 -3.68
CA PHE A 33 -8.59 15.43 -4.92
C PHE A 33 -8.82 16.93 -5.17
N ASP A 34 -9.69 17.59 -4.40
CA ASP A 34 -9.84 19.06 -4.45
C ASP A 34 -8.47 19.77 -4.31
N ASN A 35 -7.53 19.18 -3.55
CA ASN A 35 -6.18 19.71 -3.34
C ASN A 35 -5.18 19.40 -4.46
N VAL A 36 -5.41 18.33 -5.25
CA VAL A 36 -4.53 17.95 -6.37
C VAL A 36 -4.76 18.84 -7.59
N ASN A 37 -5.96 19.44 -7.70
CA ASN A 37 -6.37 20.29 -8.81
C ASN A 37 -5.89 21.75 -8.70
N ASN A 38 -5.45 22.17 -7.52
CA ASN A 38 -4.87 23.49 -7.29
C ASN A 38 -3.37 23.44 -7.62
N ASP A 39 -3.00 23.92 -8.80
CA ASP A 39 -1.62 23.94 -9.34
C ASP A 39 -0.68 24.92 -8.57
N GLU A 40 -0.90 25.14 -7.28
CA GLU A 40 -0.11 26.04 -6.41
C GLU A 40 1.31 25.50 -6.10
N ASN A 41 1.66 24.31 -6.60
CA ASN A 41 2.99 23.70 -6.41
C ASN A 41 3.97 23.94 -7.57
N ILE A 42 3.56 24.63 -8.63
CA ILE A 42 4.43 24.93 -9.77
C ILE A 42 5.41 26.04 -9.36
N ASN A 43 6.59 25.65 -8.86
CA ASN A 43 7.77 26.51 -8.82
C ASN A 43 8.57 26.26 -10.11
N SER A 44 8.99 27.32 -10.79
CA SER A 44 9.54 27.36 -12.16
C SER A 44 10.93 26.74 -12.35
N ASP A 45 11.35 25.81 -11.51
CA ASP A 45 12.60 25.07 -11.68
C ASP A 45 12.30 23.74 -12.38
N ILE A 46 12.06 23.85 -13.69
CA ILE A 46 11.81 22.72 -14.58
C ILE A 46 13.10 21.93 -14.76
N ASP A 47 13.24 20.84 -14.02
CA ASP A 47 14.07 19.72 -14.48
C ASP A 47 13.26 18.93 -15.51
N ASN A 48 13.75 18.92 -16.75
CA ASN A 48 12.96 18.78 -17.98
C ASN A 48 12.75 17.31 -18.38
N SER A 49 12.66 16.37 -17.43
CA SER A 49 12.65 14.92 -17.73
C SER A 49 11.28 14.25 -17.77
N LEU A 50 10.21 14.91 -17.31
CA LEU A 50 8.85 14.33 -17.23
C LEU A 50 7.72 15.18 -17.84
N THR A 51 8.04 16.31 -18.49
CA THR A 51 7.07 17.24 -19.07
C THR A 51 6.51 16.74 -20.40
N ILE A 52 5.53 15.81 -20.37
CA ILE A 52 4.60 15.69 -21.50
C ILE A 52 3.58 16.83 -21.40
N SER A 53 3.82 17.94 -22.11
CA SER A 53 2.87 19.05 -22.22
C SER A 53 1.73 18.74 -23.21
N ASN A 54 1.01 17.63 -22.99
CA ASN A 54 -0.25 17.40 -23.71
C ASN A 54 -1.40 18.05 -22.93
N SER A 55 -1.76 19.27 -23.34
CA SER A 55 -2.82 20.06 -22.71
C SER A 55 -4.15 19.32 -22.56
N ARG A 56 -4.49 18.40 -23.49
CA ARG A 56 -5.70 17.58 -23.41
C ARG A 56 -5.59 16.50 -22.33
N VAL A 57 -4.44 15.84 -22.22
CA VAL A 57 -4.18 14.85 -21.18
C VAL A 57 -4.26 15.51 -19.81
N ASN A 58 -3.62 16.68 -19.64
CA ASN A 58 -3.67 17.43 -18.39
C ASN A 58 -5.09 17.89 -18.04
N ALA A 59 -5.84 18.39 -19.03
CA ALA A 59 -7.24 18.76 -18.83
C ALA A 59 -8.10 17.55 -18.43
N PHE A 60 -7.86 16.39 -19.02
CA PHE A 60 -8.56 15.16 -18.66
C PHE A 60 -8.20 14.68 -17.26
N VAL A 61 -6.92 14.67 -16.88
CA VAL A 61 -6.48 14.28 -15.52
C VAL A 61 -7.08 15.21 -14.47
N LYS A 62 -7.09 16.53 -14.72
CA LYS A 62 -7.75 17.51 -13.85
C LYS A 62 -9.25 17.25 -13.72
N LYS A 63 -9.93 16.99 -14.84
CA LYS A 63 -11.35 16.61 -14.84
C LYS A 63 -11.59 15.31 -14.08
N LEU A 64 -10.72 14.32 -14.26
CA LEU A 64 -10.79 13.01 -13.63
C LEU A 64 -10.67 13.11 -12.11
N PHE A 65 -9.75 13.93 -11.60
CA PHE A 65 -9.60 14.22 -10.18
C PHE A 65 -10.70 15.13 -9.61
N SER A 66 -11.25 16.03 -10.42
CA SER A 66 -12.37 16.90 -10.01
C SER A 66 -13.73 16.21 -10.04
N SER A 67 -13.85 15.03 -10.67
CA SER A 67 -15.11 14.33 -10.90
C SER A 67 -15.06 12.93 -10.29
N PRO A 68 -15.59 12.76 -9.07
CA PRO A 68 -15.63 11.46 -8.40
C PRO A 68 -16.27 10.34 -9.21
N SER A 69 -17.40 10.63 -9.86
CA SER A 69 -18.11 9.66 -10.68
C SER A 69 -17.32 9.26 -11.92
N LEU A 70 -16.55 10.18 -12.52
CA LEU A 70 -15.65 9.87 -13.62
C LEU A 70 -14.47 9.02 -13.14
N TYR A 71 -13.91 9.32 -11.95
CA TYR A 71 -12.83 8.56 -11.33
C TYR A 71 -13.24 7.11 -11.05
N VAL A 72 -14.42 6.90 -10.47
CA VAL A 72 -14.95 5.55 -10.22
C VAL A 72 -15.20 4.79 -11.53
N LYS A 73 -15.72 5.44 -12.57
CA LYS A 73 -15.89 4.82 -13.90
C LYS A 73 -14.54 4.44 -14.52
N TRP A 74 -13.54 5.31 -14.38
CA TRP A 74 -12.17 5.05 -14.84
C TRP A 74 -11.56 3.85 -14.13
N LEU A 75 -11.73 3.72 -12.81
CA LEU A 75 -11.27 2.56 -12.05
C LEU A 75 -11.94 1.25 -12.49
N LYS A 76 -13.24 1.28 -12.78
CA LYS A 76 -13.95 0.10 -13.31
C LYS A 76 -13.46 -0.30 -14.69
N ALA A 77 -13.26 0.66 -15.59
CA ALA A 77 -12.66 0.40 -16.90
C ALA A 77 -11.25 -0.19 -16.76
N LEU A 78 -10.49 0.28 -15.78
CA LEU A 78 -9.15 -0.18 -15.49
C LEU A 78 -9.13 -1.62 -14.97
N GLU A 79 -10.03 -1.94 -14.05
CA GLU A 79 -10.22 -3.31 -13.55
C GLU A 79 -10.59 -4.28 -14.68
N ILE A 80 -11.49 -3.87 -15.59
CA ILE A 80 -11.88 -4.66 -16.76
C ILE A 80 -10.66 -4.90 -17.65
N SER A 81 -9.93 -3.85 -18.01
CA SER A 81 -8.72 -3.91 -18.83
C SER A 81 -7.65 -4.83 -18.23
N MET A 82 -7.47 -4.78 -16.91
CA MET A 82 -6.57 -5.68 -16.20
C MET A 82 -7.00 -7.14 -16.28
N ARG A 83 -8.30 -7.40 -16.13
CA ARG A 83 -8.85 -8.76 -16.15
C ARG A 83 -8.84 -9.37 -17.55
N SER A 84 -9.03 -8.55 -18.59
CA SER A 84 -9.00 -8.98 -19.98
C SER A 84 -7.59 -9.04 -20.57
N GLU A 85 -6.59 -8.49 -19.87
CA GLU A 85 -5.20 -8.36 -20.35
C GLU A 85 -5.07 -7.69 -21.73
N ASP A 86 -5.99 -6.78 -22.05
CA ASP A 86 -6.19 -6.19 -23.38
C ASP A 86 -5.17 -5.10 -23.77
N ASP A 87 -4.01 -5.08 -23.12
CA ASP A 87 -2.98 -4.04 -23.25
C ASP A 87 -3.53 -2.60 -23.14
N PHE A 88 -4.53 -2.40 -22.29
CA PHE A 88 -5.17 -1.10 -22.06
C PHE A 88 -6.00 -0.58 -23.24
N ALA A 89 -6.43 -1.44 -24.16
CA ALA A 89 -7.38 -1.08 -25.21
C ALA A 89 -8.68 -0.52 -24.61
N SER A 90 -9.30 -1.20 -23.63
CA SER A 90 -10.51 -0.72 -22.95
C SER A 90 -10.30 0.63 -22.27
N MET A 91 -9.07 0.93 -21.81
CA MET A 91 -8.76 2.24 -21.24
C MET A 91 -8.65 3.32 -22.32
N ASN A 92 -8.05 3.01 -23.47
CA ASN A 92 -7.99 3.94 -24.59
C ASN A 92 -9.41 4.25 -25.12
N ASP A 93 -10.27 3.24 -25.18
CA ASP A 93 -11.69 3.41 -25.54
C ASP A 93 -12.42 4.31 -24.53
N PHE A 94 -12.22 4.03 -23.23
CA PHE A 94 -12.75 4.88 -22.17
C PHE A 94 -12.30 6.34 -22.29
N LEU A 95 -11.05 6.60 -22.65
CA LEU A 95 -10.53 7.95 -22.86
C LEU A 95 -11.23 8.64 -24.04
N ASN A 96 -11.44 7.93 -25.14
CA ASN A 96 -12.14 8.44 -26.32
C ASN A 96 -13.61 8.78 -25.98
N ASP A 97 -14.32 7.86 -25.32
CA ASP A 97 -15.72 8.03 -24.89
C ASP A 97 -15.90 9.23 -23.95
N ASN A 98 -14.86 9.54 -23.17
CA ASN A 98 -14.86 10.66 -22.23
C ASN A 98 -14.24 11.94 -22.78
N LYS A 99 -14.17 12.08 -24.11
CA LYS A 99 -13.75 13.26 -24.87
C LYS A 99 -12.25 13.60 -24.76
N CYS A 100 -11.40 12.62 -24.42
CA CYS A 100 -9.94 12.75 -24.49
C CYS A 100 -9.43 12.17 -25.80
N VAL A 101 -9.84 12.76 -26.93
CA VAL A 101 -9.47 12.29 -28.27
C VAL A 101 -7.96 12.44 -28.48
N SER A 102 -7.30 11.36 -28.91
CA SER A 102 -5.84 11.17 -29.06
C SER A 102 -5.02 11.07 -27.77
N CYS A 103 -5.69 11.04 -26.62
CA CYS A 103 -5.08 10.60 -25.37
C CYS A 103 -4.86 9.09 -25.41
N THR A 104 -3.74 8.64 -24.88
CA THR A 104 -3.52 7.22 -24.62
C THR A 104 -3.42 7.01 -23.12
N TYR A 105 -3.77 5.82 -22.66
CA TYR A 105 -3.64 5.45 -21.27
C TYR A 105 -2.20 5.66 -20.76
N ALA A 106 -1.21 5.36 -21.60
CA ALA A 106 0.20 5.63 -21.35
C ALA A 106 0.49 7.10 -20.98
N LYS A 107 -0.06 8.05 -21.76
CA LYS A 107 0.14 9.50 -21.53
C LYS A 107 -0.60 9.97 -20.28
N VAL A 108 -1.82 9.47 -20.05
CA VAL A 108 -2.59 9.78 -18.85
C VAL A 108 -1.82 9.33 -17.61
N ILE A 109 -1.27 8.12 -17.62
CA ILE A 109 -0.51 7.61 -16.48
C ILE A 109 0.78 8.38 -16.20
N GLN A 110 1.45 8.90 -17.23
CA GLN A 110 2.59 9.81 -17.00
C GLN A 110 2.18 11.11 -16.32
N ALA A 111 1.03 11.69 -16.70
CA ALA A 111 0.49 12.87 -16.02
C ALA A 111 0.06 12.56 -14.57
N PHE A 112 -0.39 11.32 -14.28
CA PHE A 112 -0.63 10.87 -12.92
C PHE A 112 0.67 10.80 -12.10
N GLU A 113 1.76 10.30 -12.66
CA GLU A 113 3.06 10.24 -11.97
C GLU A 113 3.58 11.63 -11.60
N VAL A 114 3.43 12.62 -12.49
CA VAL A 114 3.74 14.01 -12.17
C VAL A 114 2.90 14.49 -10.98
N LYS A 115 1.59 14.23 -10.97
CA LYS A 115 0.75 14.61 -9.82
C LYS A 115 1.11 13.86 -8.53
N LYS A 116 1.53 12.61 -8.65
CA LYS A 116 1.94 11.78 -7.50
C LYS A 116 3.25 12.24 -6.88
N SER A 117 4.16 12.78 -7.68
CA SER A 117 5.44 13.33 -7.22
C SER A 117 5.31 14.70 -6.55
N GLU A 118 4.23 15.44 -6.85
CA GLU A 118 3.93 16.78 -6.32
C GLU A 118 3.01 16.77 -5.09
N HIS A 119 2.16 15.75 -4.93
CA HIS A 119 1.13 15.72 -3.88
C HIS A 119 1.30 14.54 -2.92
N LEU A 120 1.49 14.85 -1.63
CA LEU A 120 1.69 13.83 -0.59
C LEU A 120 0.42 13.02 -0.27
N VAL A 121 -0.75 13.47 -0.71
CA VAL A 121 -2.04 12.79 -0.47
C VAL A 121 -2.06 11.37 -1.02
N PHE A 122 -1.34 11.11 -2.12
CA PHE A 122 -1.18 9.78 -2.74
C PHE A 122 -0.47 8.76 -1.85
N TRP A 123 0.16 9.24 -0.78
CA TRP A 123 0.89 8.46 0.20
C TRP A 123 0.27 8.60 1.60
N SER A 124 -0.99 9.02 1.67
CA SER A 124 -1.72 9.08 2.93
C SER A 124 -2.00 7.68 3.51
N GLY A 125 -1.91 7.58 4.82
CA GLY A 125 -2.03 6.33 5.56
C GLY A 125 -1.68 6.49 7.03
N ASP A 126 -2.12 5.52 7.82
CA ASP A 126 -1.65 5.25 9.17
C ASP A 126 -0.71 4.06 9.09
N TYR A 127 0.55 4.31 9.40
CA TYR A 127 1.63 3.38 9.20
C TYR A 127 2.24 3.01 10.54
N GLN A 128 2.04 1.75 10.90
CA GLN A 128 2.67 1.13 12.05
C GLN A 128 3.90 0.38 11.54
N THR A 129 5.09 0.87 11.86
CA THR A 129 6.39 0.30 11.47
C THR A 129 7.32 0.23 12.69
N ASN A 130 8.55 -0.25 12.50
CA ASN A 130 9.60 -0.25 13.52
C ASN A 130 10.77 0.64 13.05
N LEU A 131 11.25 1.51 13.94
CA LEU A 131 12.58 2.10 13.89
C LEU A 131 13.61 1.02 14.16
N ILE A 132 14.66 0.97 13.36
CA ILE A 132 15.76 0.04 13.49
C ILE A 132 17.02 0.84 13.81
N SER A 133 17.72 0.43 14.87
CA SER A 133 19.07 0.91 15.14
C SER A 133 20.12 0.07 14.40
N ASP A 134 21.35 0.57 14.33
CA ASP A 134 22.51 -0.12 13.73
C ASP A 134 22.76 -1.52 14.33
N ASN A 135 22.23 -1.79 15.53
CA ASN A 135 22.34 -3.08 16.22
C ASN A 135 21.17 -4.04 15.92
N GLY A 136 20.27 -3.69 15.00
CA GLY A 136 19.13 -4.53 14.60
C GLY A 136 17.96 -4.57 15.61
N THR A 137 18.02 -3.80 16.70
CA THR A 137 16.91 -3.71 17.67
C THR A 137 15.81 -2.78 17.13
N GLY A 138 14.56 -3.24 17.23
CA GLY A 138 13.39 -2.51 16.73
C GLY A 138 12.60 -1.79 17.82
N GLU A 139 12.29 -0.52 17.63
CA GLU A 139 11.31 0.24 18.42
C GLU A 139 10.08 0.54 17.56
N LYS A 140 8.86 0.40 18.11
CA LYS A 140 7.65 0.76 17.36
C LYS A 140 7.65 2.25 16.99
N LEU A 141 7.22 2.53 15.77
CA LEU A 141 7.06 3.86 15.22
C LEU A 141 5.67 3.98 14.60
N GLU A 142 4.92 4.97 15.07
CA GLU A 142 3.68 5.38 14.43
C GLU A 142 3.96 6.55 13.49
N LEU A 143 3.56 6.40 12.24
CA LEU A 143 3.64 7.46 11.25
C LEU A 143 2.27 7.70 10.62
N ILE A 144 1.77 8.92 10.71
CA ILE A 144 0.47 9.29 10.17
C ILE A 144 0.65 10.34 9.10
N ILE A 145 0.22 10.01 7.89
CA ILE A 145 0.05 10.93 6.77
C ILE A 145 -1.45 11.04 6.52
N GLY A 146 -2.06 12.10 7.05
CA GLY A 146 -3.49 12.29 7.01
C GLY A 146 -4.02 12.47 5.59
N LYS A 147 -5.21 11.94 5.34
CA LYS A 147 -5.93 12.02 4.05
C LYS A 147 -6.20 13.43 3.51
N TYR A 148 -6.07 14.46 4.33
CA TYR A 148 -6.26 15.86 3.94
C TYR A 148 -4.94 16.63 3.85
N ILE A 149 -3.81 15.92 3.84
CA ILE A 149 -2.50 16.54 3.74
C ILE A 149 -2.38 17.34 2.44
N GLN A 150 -1.88 18.55 2.58
CA GLN A 150 -1.66 19.47 1.47
C GLN A 150 -0.18 19.76 1.35
N VAL A 151 0.27 19.94 0.11
CA VAL A 151 1.60 20.44 -0.22
C VAL A 151 1.38 21.76 -0.96
N LYS A 152 2.01 22.83 -0.50
CA LYS A 152 2.01 24.17 -1.11
C LYS A 152 3.43 24.67 -1.26
N HIS A 153 3.89 24.98 -2.47
CA HIS A 153 5.29 25.33 -2.76
C HIS A 153 6.28 24.35 -2.10
N ASN A 154 6.07 23.05 -2.35
CA ASN A 154 6.81 21.93 -1.74
C ASN A 154 6.75 21.87 -0.21
N THR A 155 5.91 22.64 0.46
CA THR A 155 5.78 22.67 1.92
C THR A 155 4.52 21.96 2.36
N VAL A 156 4.65 21.01 3.27
CA VAL A 156 3.50 20.34 3.89
C VAL A 156 2.76 21.33 4.77
N ALA A 157 1.46 21.47 4.53
CA ALA A 157 0.60 22.39 5.25
C ALA A 157 -0.29 21.65 6.27
N GLY A 158 -0.59 22.35 7.37
CA GLY A 158 -1.50 21.88 8.42
C GLY A 158 -0.85 20.90 9.39
N ILE A 159 -1.69 20.07 10.01
CA ILE A 159 -1.34 19.20 11.15
C ILE A 159 -1.49 17.71 10.82
N TYR A 160 -1.43 17.40 9.52
CA TYR A 160 -1.76 16.07 8.98
C TYR A 160 -0.57 15.14 8.88
N PHE A 161 0.65 15.61 9.12
CA PHE A 161 1.82 14.75 9.22
C PHE A 161 2.24 14.60 10.69
N LYS A 162 2.29 13.36 11.18
CA LYS A 162 2.69 13.07 12.56
C LYS A 162 3.67 11.90 12.64
N VAL A 163 4.56 12.00 13.61
CA VAL A 163 5.51 10.94 14.00
C VAL A 163 5.33 10.73 15.51
N ASP A 164 5.02 9.49 15.93
CA ASP A 164 4.69 9.11 17.31
C ASP A 164 3.67 10.07 17.97
N GLY A 165 2.58 10.34 17.24
CA GLY A 165 1.51 11.24 17.67
C GLY A 165 1.85 12.74 17.66
N LYS A 166 3.11 13.12 17.48
CA LYS A 166 3.56 14.53 17.44
C LYS A 166 3.44 15.11 16.04
N ILE A 167 2.91 16.31 15.93
CA ILE A 167 2.77 17.03 14.65
C ILE A 167 4.15 17.47 14.18
N ILE A 168 4.44 17.20 12.90
CA ILE A 168 5.65 17.69 12.24
C ILE A 168 5.30 18.92 11.40
N LEU A 169 5.91 20.05 11.73
CA LEU A 169 5.72 21.31 11.01
C LEU A 169 6.91 21.60 10.08
N GLY A 170 6.65 22.33 8.99
CA GLY A 170 7.71 22.77 8.07
C GLY A 170 8.29 21.69 7.17
N ALA A 171 7.71 20.47 7.18
CA ALA A 171 8.14 19.40 6.30
C ALA A 171 8.02 19.79 4.83
N LYS A 172 8.89 19.24 4.00
CA LYS A 172 8.98 19.49 2.56
C LYS A 172 8.72 18.21 1.79
N PHE A 173 7.89 18.27 0.75
CA PHE A 173 7.63 17.14 -0.13
C PHE A 173 7.97 17.50 -1.57
N LYS A 174 8.80 16.68 -2.22
CA LYS A 174 9.14 16.80 -3.63
C LYS A 174 9.65 15.45 -4.14
N ASN A 175 9.25 15.05 -5.36
CA ASN A 175 9.79 13.88 -6.05
C ASN A 175 9.78 12.60 -5.19
N TYR A 176 8.63 12.28 -4.60
CA TYR A 176 8.47 11.10 -3.73
C TYR A 176 9.31 11.12 -2.45
N LYS A 177 9.88 12.28 -2.08
CA LYS A 177 10.67 12.44 -0.86
C LYS A 177 10.01 13.47 0.05
N LEU A 178 9.70 13.06 1.27
CA LEU A 178 9.29 13.91 2.38
C LEU A 178 10.48 14.12 3.31
N THR A 179 10.80 15.36 3.67
CA THR A 179 11.90 15.69 4.58
C THR A 179 11.45 16.71 5.60
N TRP A 180 11.96 16.65 6.82
CA TRP A 180 11.76 17.68 7.82
C TRP A 180 13.02 17.84 8.66
N ASP A 181 13.21 19.04 9.20
CA ASP A 181 14.33 19.37 10.07
C ASP A 181 13.82 19.70 11.48
N TYR A 182 14.74 19.86 12.43
CA TYR A 182 14.44 20.49 13.70
C TYR A 182 13.81 21.86 13.45
N GLY A 183 12.73 22.14 14.16
CA GLY A 183 12.04 23.42 14.00
C GLY A 183 12.73 24.53 14.78
N THR A 184 12.73 25.75 14.25
CA THR A 184 13.05 26.99 14.99
C THR A 184 11.79 27.78 15.37
N ASN A 185 10.62 27.21 15.12
CA ASN A 185 9.31 27.83 15.30
C ASN A 185 8.79 27.62 16.73
N MET A 186 7.67 28.27 17.11
CA MET A 186 7.06 28.15 18.45
C MET A 186 6.67 26.72 18.86
N GLN A 187 6.55 25.79 17.91
CA GLN A 187 6.43 24.35 18.14
C GLN A 187 7.57 23.66 17.36
N PRO A 188 8.76 23.53 17.96
CA PRO A 188 9.89 22.92 17.28
C PRO A 188 9.69 21.42 17.14
N ASN A 189 10.05 20.86 15.99
CA ASN A 189 10.16 19.42 15.83
C ASN A 189 11.29 18.92 16.75
N ASP A 190 11.06 17.87 17.52
CA ASP A 190 12.05 17.24 18.40
C ASP A 190 12.88 16.16 17.69
N ASN A 191 12.62 15.98 16.40
CA ASN A 191 13.32 15.07 15.52
C ASN A 191 13.39 15.68 14.11
N LYS A 192 14.37 15.22 13.32
CA LYS A 192 14.44 15.46 11.89
C LYS A 192 14.44 14.13 11.15
N GLY A 193 14.18 14.15 9.85
CA GLY A 193 14.14 12.90 9.11
C GLY A 193 13.77 13.03 7.65
N SER A 194 13.67 11.86 7.02
CA SER A 194 13.27 11.74 5.64
C SER A 194 12.42 10.49 5.42
N ILE A 195 11.57 10.53 4.41
CA ILE A 195 10.81 9.39 3.89
C ILE A 195 10.91 9.43 2.37
N THR A 196 11.30 8.31 1.78
CA THR A 196 11.27 8.05 0.35
C THR A 196 10.17 7.04 0.06
N PHE A 197 9.19 7.47 -0.72
CA PHE A 197 8.07 6.63 -1.11
C PHE A 197 8.40 5.84 -2.37
N SER A 198 7.99 4.57 -2.40
CA SER A 198 8.12 3.72 -3.57
C SER A 198 6.95 2.77 -3.72
N GLU A 199 6.80 2.25 -4.92
CA GLU A 199 5.79 1.24 -5.25
C GLU A 199 6.41 -0.15 -5.12
N VAL A 200 5.66 -1.10 -4.55
CA VAL A 200 6.11 -2.49 -4.41
C VAL A 200 5.43 -3.35 -5.46
N PHE A 201 6.26 -4.07 -6.19
CA PHE A 201 5.86 -5.00 -7.23
C PHE A 201 6.40 -6.39 -6.93
N LEU A 202 5.55 -7.38 -7.17
CA LEU A 202 5.91 -8.77 -7.08
C LEU A 202 5.40 -9.52 -8.32
N ASP A 203 6.32 -10.16 -9.05
CA ASP A 203 6.04 -10.90 -10.29
C ASP A 203 5.26 -10.06 -11.32
N GLY A 204 5.61 -8.77 -11.43
CA GLY A 204 4.93 -7.81 -12.31
C GLY A 204 3.57 -7.33 -11.80
N LYS A 205 3.13 -7.77 -10.62
CA LYS A 205 1.89 -7.37 -9.95
C LYS A 205 2.19 -6.41 -8.81
N TYR A 206 1.59 -5.23 -8.82
CA TYR A 206 1.71 -4.31 -7.70
C TYR A 206 1.01 -4.88 -6.46
N ILE A 207 1.63 -4.70 -5.30
CA ILE A 207 1.09 -5.18 -4.04
C ILE A 207 0.86 -4.07 -3.01
N GLY A 208 1.43 -2.87 -3.19
CA GLY A 208 1.16 -1.72 -2.32
C GLY A 208 2.24 -0.64 -2.41
N HIS A 209 2.11 0.40 -1.61
CA HIS A 209 3.13 1.42 -1.44
C HIS A 209 4.03 1.01 -0.28
N GLN A 210 5.34 1.17 -0.44
CA GLN A 210 6.26 1.18 0.68
C GLN A 210 6.86 2.56 0.82
N PHE A 211 7.46 2.81 1.97
CA PHE A 211 8.41 3.87 2.12
C PHE A 211 9.55 3.43 3.00
N THR A 212 10.74 3.93 2.69
CA THR A 212 11.90 3.87 3.55
C THR A 212 12.11 5.25 4.15
N GLY A 213 12.62 5.33 5.36
CA GLY A 213 12.86 6.61 5.99
C GLY A 213 13.96 6.55 7.02
N THR A 214 14.41 7.74 7.41
CA THR A 214 15.36 7.96 8.49
C THR A 214 14.72 8.89 9.51
N LEU A 215 14.95 8.59 10.78
CA LEU A 215 14.57 9.42 11.90
C LEU A 215 15.81 9.71 12.73
N ILE A 216 16.06 10.99 12.98
CA ILE A 216 17.21 11.46 13.72
C ILE A 216 16.69 12.15 14.98
N ARG A 217 17.16 11.68 16.14
CA ARG A 217 16.82 12.21 17.46
C ARG A 217 18.09 12.55 18.24
N GLN A 218 17.94 13.45 19.21
CA GLN A 218 19.00 13.74 20.18
C GLN A 218 18.94 12.71 21.32
N GLU A 219 19.97 11.89 21.46
CA GLU A 219 20.16 10.97 22.58
C GLU A 219 21.51 11.31 23.25
N ASN A 220 21.50 11.64 24.55
CA ASN A 220 22.71 12.03 25.29
C ASN A 220 23.55 13.13 24.60
N ALA A 221 22.88 14.15 24.04
CA ALA A 221 23.48 15.26 23.29
C ALA A 221 24.22 14.86 21.99
N LYS A 222 23.91 13.68 21.44
CA LYS A 222 24.37 13.24 20.12
C LYS A 222 23.16 12.93 19.22
N GLU A 223 23.33 13.18 17.93
CA GLU A 223 22.35 12.71 16.94
C GLU A 223 22.48 11.21 16.74
N VAL A 224 21.37 10.50 16.94
CA VAL A 224 21.23 9.08 16.63
C VAL A 224 20.27 8.95 15.47
N THR A 225 20.72 8.31 14.39
CA THR A 225 19.92 8.00 13.21
C THR A 225 19.38 6.58 13.35
N LYS A 226 18.08 6.41 13.13
CA LYS A 226 17.42 5.11 13.01
C LYS A 226 16.70 5.07 11.67
N THR A 227 16.69 3.91 11.02
CA THR A 227 15.95 3.71 9.76
C THR A 227 14.57 3.13 10.06
N PHE A 228 13.62 3.33 9.17
CA PHE A 228 12.31 2.68 9.27
C PHE A 228 11.74 2.42 7.89
N VAL A 229 10.86 1.43 7.79
CA VAL A 229 10.26 1.05 6.52
C VAL A 229 8.78 0.76 6.72
N GLY A 230 7.92 1.58 6.15
CA GLY A 230 6.48 1.39 6.25
C GLY A 230 5.88 0.87 4.95
N PHE A 231 4.69 0.29 5.08
CA PHE A 231 3.89 -0.16 3.94
C PHE A 231 2.46 0.30 4.11
N THR A 232 1.83 0.86 3.05
CA THR A 232 0.40 1.18 3.08
C THR A 232 -0.37 -0.12 3.20
N ARG A 233 -0.91 -0.37 4.38
CA ARG A 233 -1.84 -1.47 4.59
C ARG A 233 -3.16 -1.07 3.96
N VAL A 234 -3.67 -1.84 3.00
CA VAL A 234 -5.08 -1.71 2.59
C VAL A 234 -5.93 -2.25 3.73
N ALA A 235 -6.19 -1.41 4.72
CA ALA A 235 -7.09 -1.72 5.83
C ALA A 235 -8.53 -1.53 5.35
N GLU A 236 -9.22 -2.60 4.97
CA GLU A 236 -10.67 -2.53 4.86
C GLU A 236 -11.27 -2.40 6.26
N ASN A 237 -12.07 -1.35 6.49
CA ASN A 237 -12.90 -1.21 7.68
C ASN A 237 -13.84 -2.42 7.81
N ILE A 238 -13.59 -3.25 8.83
CA ILE A 238 -14.34 -4.50 9.08
C ILE A 238 -15.78 -4.24 9.56
N ASN A 239 -16.12 -2.99 9.90
CA ASN A 239 -17.41 -2.65 10.51
C ASN A 239 -18.56 -2.35 9.54
N ASP A 240 -18.32 -2.25 8.23
CA ASP A 240 -19.34 -1.78 7.26
C ASP A 240 -19.98 -2.89 6.40
N LEU A 241 -19.50 -4.13 6.53
CA LEU A 241 -20.05 -5.31 5.82
C LEU A 241 -21.17 -6.03 6.58
N SER A 242 -21.48 -5.61 7.83
CA SER A 242 -22.61 -6.15 8.60
C SER A 242 -23.92 -5.38 8.38
N LYS A 243 -23.92 -4.34 7.53
CA LYS A 243 -25.10 -3.48 7.32
C LYS A 243 -25.57 -3.33 5.86
N SER A 244 -25.02 -4.08 4.91
CA SER A 244 -25.68 -4.22 3.60
C SER A 244 -26.75 -5.31 3.67
N GLY A 245 -27.79 -5.08 4.47
CA GLY A 245 -29.07 -5.72 4.24
C GLY A 245 -29.66 -5.15 2.96
N GLU A 246 -30.15 -6.01 2.07
CA GLU A 246 -30.90 -5.61 0.88
C GLU A 246 -32.06 -4.67 1.26
N PRO A 247 -32.44 -3.72 0.37
CA PRO A 247 -33.59 -2.88 0.62
C PRO A 247 -34.85 -3.76 0.64
N GLY A 248 -35.46 -3.86 1.83
CA GLY A 248 -36.73 -4.55 2.02
C GLY A 248 -37.81 -3.91 1.16
N ASN A 249 -38.40 -4.70 0.28
CA ASN A 249 -39.68 -4.39 -0.33
C ASN A 249 -40.74 -5.09 0.53
N GLU A 250 -41.46 -4.33 1.34
CA GLU A 250 -42.69 -4.78 1.97
C GLU A 250 -43.76 -4.98 0.88
N ASN A 251 -44.28 -6.22 0.75
CA ASN A 251 -45.70 -6.53 0.61
C ASN A 251 -45.95 -8.06 0.48
N ASP A 252 -46.27 -8.63 1.63
CA ASP A 252 -47.24 -9.68 1.97
C ASP A 252 -47.65 -10.87 1.05
N SER A 253 -47.60 -12.04 1.70
CA SER A 253 -48.49 -13.22 1.65
C SER A 253 -48.38 -14.34 0.59
N SER A 254 -48.30 -15.56 1.15
CA SER A 254 -48.79 -16.87 0.69
C SER A 254 -47.76 -17.89 0.18
N ALA A 255 -48.04 -19.13 0.57
CA ALA A 255 -47.16 -20.29 0.60
C ALA A 255 -46.92 -20.96 -0.76
N SER A 256 -45.75 -21.57 -0.93
CA SER A 256 -45.58 -22.98 -1.36
C SER A 256 -44.13 -23.26 -1.76
N THR A 257 -43.69 -24.47 -1.40
CA THR A 257 -42.44 -25.18 -1.66
C THR A 257 -41.76 -24.93 -3.01
N GLY A 258 -40.45 -24.71 -2.99
CA GLY A 258 -39.57 -24.73 -4.18
C GLY A 258 -38.10 -24.73 -3.77
N ASP A 259 -37.47 -25.88 -3.94
CA ASP A 259 -36.09 -26.23 -3.60
C ASP A 259 -35.07 -25.36 -4.37
N HIS A 260 -34.23 -24.59 -3.66
CA HIS A 260 -33.01 -23.98 -4.19
C HIS A 260 -31.98 -23.89 -3.05
N PRO A 261 -30.79 -24.51 -3.15
CA PRO A 261 -29.84 -24.50 -2.06
C PRO A 261 -29.04 -23.19 -2.12
N ASP A 262 -29.55 -22.13 -1.52
CA ASP A 262 -28.68 -20.99 -1.18
C ASP A 262 -28.00 -21.32 0.14
N LEU A 263 -26.73 -21.71 0.05
CA LEU A 263 -25.93 -22.15 1.17
C LEU A 263 -25.48 -20.90 1.94
N ASP A 264 -26.39 -20.46 2.81
CA ASP A 264 -26.24 -19.36 3.74
C ASP A 264 -25.17 -19.72 4.79
N ILE A 265 -23.88 -19.54 4.45
CA ILE A 265 -22.77 -19.74 5.38
C ILE A 265 -22.77 -18.59 6.40
N LYS A 266 -23.61 -18.71 7.42
CA LYS A 266 -23.41 -18.06 8.72
C LYS A 266 -22.18 -18.67 9.40
N THR A 267 -20.98 -18.21 9.05
CA THR A 267 -19.78 -18.52 9.85
C THR A 267 -19.80 -17.70 11.14
N SER A 268 -20.25 -18.32 12.23
CA SER A 268 -19.96 -17.88 13.59
C SER A 268 -18.45 -18.02 13.83
N ILE A 269 -17.71 -16.91 13.75
CA ILE A 269 -16.30 -16.86 14.14
C ILE A 269 -16.27 -16.77 15.67
N GLY A 270 -16.15 -17.91 16.35
CA GLY A 270 -15.87 -17.93 17.79
C GLY A 270 -14.53 -17.25 18.10
N PRO A 271 -14.29 -16.82 19.35
CA PRO A 271 -13.07 -16.09 19.74
C PRO A 271 -11.75 -16.87 19.51
N HIS A 272 -11.82 -18.19 19.24
CA HIS A 272 -10.69 -19.06 18.98
C HIS A 272 -10.34 -19.27 17.49
N SER A 273 -11.05 -18.65 16.54
CA SER A 273 -10.81 -18.83 15.09
C SER A 273 -10.17 -17.62 14.39
N SER A 274 -9.54 -16.73 15.14
CA SER A 274 -8.75 -15.62 14.58
C SER A 274 -7.44 -16.18 13.97
N GLY A 275 -7.30 -16.08 12.64
CA GLY A 275 -6.08 -16.51 11.96
C GLY A 275 -4.86 -15.73 12.48
N GLY A 276 -3.76 -16.43 12.72
CA GLY A 276 -2.48 -15.86 13.17
C GLY A 276 -1.33 -16.38 12.31
N VAL A 277 -0.29 -15.58 12.16
CA VAL A 277 0.96 -15.96 11.47
C VAL A 277 2.09 -15.81 12.46
N THR A 278 2.89 -16.85 12.61
CA THR A 278 4.11 -16.81 13.42
C THR A 278 5.31 -16.75 12.48
N ILE A 279 6.18 -15.76 12.73
CA ILE A 279 7.48 -15.61 12.07
C ILE A 279 8.56 -15.94 13.09
N ASN A 280 9.40 -16.95 12.82
CA ASN A 280 10.56 -17.23 13.65
C ASN A 280 11.81 -16.79 12.91
N VAL A 281 12.55 -15.85 13.49
CA VAL A 281 13.89 -15.47 13.02
C VAL A 281 14.87 -16.54 13.49
N LEU A 282 15.54 -17.19 12.55
CA LEU A 282 16.51 -18.25 12.81
C LEU A 282 17.94 -17.70 12.79
N ASP A 283 18.16 -16.70 11.94
CA ASP A 283 19.38 -15.89 11.84
C ASP A 283 18.97 -14.51 11.30
N ASN A 284 19.46 -13.44 11.92
CA ASN A 284 19.16 -12.06 11.55
C ASN A 284 20.35 -11.31 10.94
N THR A 285 21.43 -12.04 10.59
CA THR A 285 22.64 -11.44 10.04
C THR A 285 22.91 -11.91 8.61
N THR A 286 23.22 -10.95 7.74
CA THR A 286 23.83 -11.19 6.43
C THR A 286 25.23 -10.59 6.42
N SER A 287 25.99 -10.81 5.35
CA SER A 287 27.22 -10.03 5.12
C SER A 287 27.52 -9.93 3.64
N GLU A 288 28.26 -8.91 3.26
CA GLU A 288 28.86 -8.77 1.92
C GLU A 288 29.81 -9.93 1.58
N GLU A 289 30.39 -10.59 2.58
CA GLU A 289 31.24 -11.78 2.44
C GLU A 289 30.45 -13.07 2.15
N GLY A 290 29.12 -13.00 2.10
CA GLY A 290 28.25 -14.10 1.69
C GLY A 290 27.52 -14.82 2.82
N ASN A 291 27.51 -14.29 4.04
CA ASN A 291 26.65 -14.82 5.11
C ASN A 291 25.17 -14.65 4.77
N THR A 292 24.34 -15.59 5.23
CA THR A 292 22.92 -15.63 4.93
C THR A 292 22.07 -15.66 6.19
N ALA A 293 21.07 -14.78 6.26
CA ALA A 293 20.05 -14.82 7.29
C ALA A 293 18.92 -15.82 6.94
N LYS A 294 18.15 -16.23 7.95
CA LYS A 294 17.06 -17.21 7.80
C LYS A 294 15.87 -16.88 8.69
N PHE A 295 14.67 -17.14 8.16
CA PHE A 295 13.44 -17.12 8.96
C PHE A 295 12.48 -18.20 8.50
N SER A 296 11.50 -18.53 9.34
CA SER A 296 10.39 -19.43 9.00
C SER A 296 9.04 -18.75 9.19
N ILE A 297 8.08 -19.14 8.36
CA ILE A 297 6.66 -18.73 8.46
C ILE A 297 5.80 -19.96 8.73
N VAL A 298 4.88 -19.86 9.69
CA VAL A 298 3.83 -20.87 9.94
C VAL A 298 2.51 -20.19 10.26
N LEU A 299 1.39 -20.81 9.85
CA LEU A 299 0.06 -20.35 10.20
C LEU A 299 -0.39 -20.98 11.52
N ASN A 300 -0.98 -20.18 12.40
CA ASN A 300 -1.49 -20.64 13.69
C ASN A 300 -2.85 -21.33 13.57
N HIS A 301 -3.58 -21.11 12.46
CA HIS A 301 -4.87 -21.73 12.19
C HIS A 301 -4.99 -22.11 10.71
N LYS A 302 -5.78 -23.16 10.44
CA LYS A 302 -6.15 -23.56 9.09
C LYS A 302 -6.86 -22.40 8.35
N PRO A 303 -6.47 -22.03 7.12
CA PRO A 303 -7.16 -21.01 6.32
C PRO A 303 -8.61 -21.40 6.02
N ILE A 304 -9.53 -20.45 6.08
CA ILE A 304 -10.93 -20.62 5.67
C ILE A 304 -11.15 -19.83 4.38
N PHE A 305 -11.27 -20.54 3.25
CA PHE A 305 -11.35 -19.93 1.93
C PHE A 305 -12.78 -19.61 1.49
N LYS A 306 -12.96 -18.49 0.80
CA LYS A 306 -14.17 -18.17 0.05
C LYS A 306 -14.22 -18.94 -1.28
N PRO A 307 -15.41 -19.13 -1.88
CA PRO A 307 -15.55 -19.84 -3.16
C PRO A 307 -14.69 -19.28 -4.31
N ASN A 308 -14.42 -17.97 -4.29
CA ASN A 308 -13.60 -17.27 -5.28
C ASN A 308 -12.11 -17.16 -4.88
N ALA A 309 -11.64 -17.93 -3.89
CA ALA A 309 -10.24 -17.93 -3.49
C ALA A 309 -9.30 -18.28 -4.64
N LEU A 310 -8.11 -17.67 -4.61
CA LEU A 310 -7.04 -17.98 -5.56
C LEU A 310 -6.74 -19.48 -5.49
N LYS A 311 -6.53 -20.08 -6.66
CA LYS A 311 -6.19 -21.49 -6.77
C LYS A 311 -4.75 -21.64 -7.22
N ASP A 312 -4.06 -22.59 -6.62
CA ASP A 312 -2.76 -23.06 -7.10
C ASP A 312 -2.95 -23.72 -8.47
N SER A 313 -2.22 -23.25 -9.48
CA SER A 313 -2.30 -23.77 -10.84
C SER A 313 -1.88 -25.25 -10.92
N ALA A 314 -1.00 -25.71 -10.04
CA ALA A 314 -0.46 -27.06 -10.08
C ALA A 314 -1.41 -28.12 -9.50
N ASN A 315 -2.20 -27.78 -8.48
CA ASN A 315 -3.05 -28.75 -7.76
C ASN A 315 -4.51 -28.31 -7.60
N GLY A 316 -4.89 -27.13 -8.09
CA GLY A 316 -6.26 -26.60 -8.07
C GLY A 316 -6.80 -26.22 -6.69
N LYS A 317 -5.98 -26.30 -5.62
CA LYS A 317 -6.42 -26.00 -4.26
C LYS A 317 -6.44 -24.51 -3.98
N SER A 318 -7.36 -24.08 -3.15
CA SER A 318 -7.39 -22.70 -2.67
C SER A 318 -6.15 -22.39 -1.83
N VAL A 319 -5.58 -21.21 -2.04
CA VAL A 319 -4.33 -20.79 -1.39
C VAL A 319 -4.41 -19.42 -0.72
N LEU A 320 -3.72 -19.31 0.41
CA LEU A 320 -3.35 -18.07 1.06
C LEU A 320 -1.88 -17.80 0.76
N VAL A 321 -1.56 -16.63 0.25
CA VAL A 321 -0.16 -16.22 0.01
C VAL A 321 0.23 -15.16 1.03
N ILE A 322 1.32 -15.40 1.75
CA ILE A 322 2.01 -14.41 2.58
C ILE A 322 3.17 -13.88 1.76
N PHE A 323 3.08 -12.63 1.31
CA PHE A 323 4.14 -11.97 0.58
C PHE A 323 5.19 -11.42 1.53
N PHE A 324 6.43 -11.39 1.07
CA PHE A 324 7.52 -10.75 1.79
C PHE A 324 8.63 -10.28 0.87
N TRP A 325 9.34 -9.23 1.28
CA TRP A 325 10.44 -8.65 0.52
C TRP A 325 11.40 -7.92 1.45
N SER A 326 12.61 -7.65 0.97
CA SER A 326 13.60 -6.84 1.69
C SER A 326 13.32 -5.36 1.50
N SER A 327 13.47 -4.59 2.57
CA SER A 327 13.46 -3.14 2.52
C SER A 327 14.68 -2.54 1.84
N ASN A 328 15.81 -3.26 1.87
CA ASN A 328 17.01 -2.88 1.16
C ASN A 328 17.59 -4.09 0.42
N GLY A 329 17.49 -4.07 -0.91
CA GLY A 329 17.98 -5.15 -1.76
C GLY A 329 19.50 -5.18 -1.90
N THR A 330 20.21 -4.10 -1.54
CA THR A 330 21.68 -4.09 -1.44
C THR A 330 22.11 -4.82 -0.17
N GLU A 331 21.47 -4.58 0.97
CA GLU A 331 21.79 -5.33 2.19
C GLU A 331 21.35 -6.79 2.17
N GLY A 332 20.17 -7.08 1.61
CA GLY A 332 19.61 -8.42 1.74
C GLY A 332 18.63 -8.73 0.64
N ARG A 333 18.83 -9.86 -0.04
CA ARG A 333 17.98 -10.29 -1.15
C ARG A 333 17.38 -11.68 -0.92
N LEU A 334 16.10 -11.82 -1.24
CA LEU A 334 15.43 -13.11 -1.26
C LEU A 334 15.28 -13.64 -2.69
N LYS A 335 15.32 -14.97 -2.83
CA LYS A 335 15.03 -15.65 -4.11
C LYS A 335 13.54 -15.85 -4.37
N LYS A 336 12.74 -15.85 -3.29
CA LYS A 336 11.29 -16.00 -3.31
C LYS A 336 10.71 -14.82 -2.53
N PHE A 337 9.49 -14.42 -2.87
CA PHE A 337 8.83 -13.27 -2.26
C PHE A 337 7.43 -13.63 -1.72
N GLY A 338 7.16 -14.93 -1.57
CA GLY A 338 5.88 -15.41 -1.11
C GLY A 338 5.94 -16.82 -0.52
N ALA A 339 5.19 -17.02 0.56
CA ALA A 339 4.89 -18.32 1.13
C ALA A 339 3.44 -18.67 0.79
N VAL A 340 3.27 -19.76 0.06
CA VAL A 340 1.94 -20.25 -0.35
C VAL A 340 1.46 -21.29 0.65
N PHE A 341 0.34 -21.05 1.31
CA PHE A 341 -0.30 -21.97 2.23
C PHE A 341 -1.67 -22.43 1.72
N ASN A 342 -2.07 -23.64 2.09
CA ASN A 342 -3.39 -24.20 1.84
C ASN A 342 -3.85 -24.99 3.06
N GLU A 343 -5.00 -25.62 2.94
CA GLU A 343 -5.62 -26.43 3.99
C GLU A 343 -4.78 -27.61 4.49
N ASP A 344 -3.79 -28.07 3.72
CA ASP A 344 -2.99 -29.25 4.04
C ASP A 344 -1.62 -28.90 4.63
N ASN A 345 -1.07 -27.74 4.28
CA ASN A 345 0.29 -27.35 4.66
C ASN A 345 0.38 -26.14 5.59
N TRP A 346 -0.76 -25.61 6.06
CA TRP A 346 -0.82 -24.40 6.90
C TRP A 346 0.03 -24.47 8.16
N SER A 347 0.07 -25.64 8.81
CA SER A 347 0.79 -25.86 10.06
C SER A 347 2.24 -26.32 9.86
N THR A 348 2.70 -26.46 8.61
CA THR A 348 4.10 -26.83 8.31
C THR A 348 4.94 -25.56 8.15
N PRO A 349 5.96 -25.33 9.00
CA PRO A 349 6.85 -24.19 8.85
C PRO A 349 7.54 -24.18 7.49
N LYS A 350 7.56 -23.03 6.84
CA LYS A 350 8.27 -22.80 5.57
C LYS A 350 9.46 -21.89 5.84
N GLU A 351 10.65 -22.39 5.56
CA GLU A 351 11.90 -21.65 5.75
C GLU A 351 12.30 -20.86 4.50
N PHE A 352 12.88 -19.69 4.73
CA PHE A 352 13.36 -18.78 3.71
C PHE A 352 14.75 -18.29 4.07
N THR A 353 15.59 -18.14 3.04
CA THR A 353 16.96 -17.66 3.15
C THR A 353 17.08 -16.29 2.52
N ILE A 354 17.78 -15.40 3.21
CA ILE A 354 18.11 -14.06 2.78
C ILE A 354 19.62 -14.05 2.51
N TYR A 355 20.01 -13.57 1.34
CA TYR A 355 21.39 -13.52 0.91
C TYR A 355 21.91 -12.10 1.07
N GLY A 356 23.02 -11.90 1.77
CA GLY A 356 23.74 -10.62 1.74
C GLY A 356 24.19 -10.31 0.31
N GLN A 357 24.21 -9.04 -0.08
CA GLN A 357 24.85 -8.62 -1.33
C GLN A 357 26.02 -7.70 -0.99
N ASP A 358 27.11 -7.85 -1.74
CA ASP A 358 28.23 -6.90 -1.78
C ASP A 358 27.79 -5.75 -2.69
N ASP A 359 27.68 -4.55 -2.13
CA ASP A 359 27.26 -3.36 -2.86
C ASP A 359 28.42 -2.41 -3.22
N HIS A 360 29.65 -2.85 -2.94
CA HIS A 360 30.92 -2.16 -3.17
C HIS A 360 31.09 -0.84 -2.40
N LEU A 361 30.28 -0.60 -1.37
CA LEU A 361 30.43 0.51 -0.44
C LEU A 361 30.91 -0.02 0.92
N THR A 362 31.86 0.68 1.54
CA THR A 362 32.24 0.38 2.94
C THR A 362 31.45 1.30 3.86
N ASP A 363 30.27 0.87 4.29
CA ASP A 363 29.36 1.66 5.12
C ASP A 363 29.14 1.07 6.52
N GLY A 364 29.65 -0.13 6.80
CA GLY A 364 29.55 -0.79 8.10
C GLY A 364 28.20 -1.47 8.28
N ASN A 365 27.86 -1.88 9.51
CA ASN A 365 26.63 -2.65 9.76
C ASN A 365 25.38 -1.87 9.33
N GLN A 366 24.67 -2.34 8.32
CA GLN A 366 23.47 -1.69 7.80
C GLN A 366 22.19 -2.41 8.27
N PRO A 367 21.32 -1.73 9.03
CA PRO A 367 20.03 -2.31 9.42
C PRO A 367 19.03 -2.33 8.26
N TYR A 368 18.35 -3.46 8.10
CA TYR A 368 17.24 -3.61 7.13
C TYR A 368 16.14 -4.53 7.66
N GLN A 369 15.04 -4.65 6.91
CA GLN A 369 13.86 -5.44 7.29
C GLN A 369 13.46 -6.43 6.20
N ILE A 370 12.92 -7.57 6.64
CA ILE A 370 11.97 -8.32 5.82
C ILE A 370 10.56 -7.90 6.22
N ILE A 371 9.84 -7.37 5.23
CA ILE A 371 8.49 -6.86 5.38
C ILE A 371 7.53 -7.94 4.90
N PHE A 372 6.41 -8.09 5.60
CA PHE A 372 5.39 -9.06 5.29
C PHE A 372 4.07 -8.39 4.93
N ALA A 373 3.37 -8.98 3.97
CA ALA A 373 1.98 -8.65 3.69
C ALA A 373 1.19 -9.95 3.59
N THR A 374 0.07 -10.04 4.31
CA THR A 374 -0.95 -11.00 3.93
C THR A 374 -1.47 -10.56 2.55
N GLY A 375 -1.49 -11.46 1.57
CA GLY A 375 -1.89 -11.13 0.20
C GLY A 375 -3.37 -10.75 0.09
N TRP A 376 -4.06 -11.23 -0.94
CA TRP A 376 -5.51 -11.02 -1.12
C TRP A 376 -6.34 -11.79 -0.07
N GLY A 377 -6.07 -11.58 1.22
CA GLY A 377 -6.74 -12.16 2.38
C GLY A 377 -8.24 -11.87 2.42
N TYR A 378 -8.77 -11.05 1.50
CA TYR A 378 -10.19 -10.91 1.19
C TYR A 378 -10.89 -12.24 0.93
N HIS A 379 -10.17 -13.21 0.36
CA HIS A 379 -10.69 -14.53 0.04
C HIS A 379 -10.40 -15.56 1.15
N THR A 380 -9.73 -15.16 2.24
CA THR A 380 -9.44 -16.02 3.40
C THR A 380 -9.99 -15.39 4.67
N VAL A 381 -11.15 -15.87 5.12
CA VAL A 381 -11.98 -15.22 6.16
C VAL A 381 -11.20 -14.92 7.43
N ASN A 382 -10.47 -15.90 7.96
CA ASN A 382 -9.76 -15.77 9.24
C ASN A 382 -8.43 -15.01 9.15
N TYR A 383 -7.90 -14.78 7.95
CA TYR A 383 -6.65 -14.06 7.68
C TYR A 383 -6.85 -12.69 7.03
N LYS A 384 -8.10 -12.26 6.80
CA LYS A 384 -8.43 -10.95 6.24
C LYS A 384 -7.84 -9.82 7.10
N GLY A 385 -7.07 -8.93 6.48
CA GLY A 385 -6.53 -7.73 7.12
C GLY A 385 -5.54 -8.01 8.25
N ARG A 386 -4.96 -9.22 8.31
CA ARG A 386 -3.99 -9.56 9.34
C ARG A 386 -2.66 -8.86 9.07
N ILE A 387 -2.18 -8.22 10.13
CA ILE A 387 -0.89 -7.56 10.18
C ILE A 387 0.15 -8.57 10.66
N ILE A 388 1.29 -8.57 10.00
CA ILE A 388 2.48 -9.35 10.39
C ILE A 388 3.58 -8.33 10.62
N ASP A 389 4.20 -8.36 11.79
CA ASP A 389 5.30 -7.45 12.11
C ASP A 389 6.52 -7.80 11.23
N PRO A 390 7.25 -6.79 10.74
CA PRO A 390 8.49 -7.04 10.02
C PRO A 390 9.54 -7.64 10.97
N ILE A 391 10.49 -8.38 10.39
CA ILE A 391 11.68 -8.83 11.13
C ILE A 391 12.85 -7.93 10.79
N ASN A 392 13.65 -7.60 11.79
CA ASN A 392 14.83 -6.74 11.64
C ASN A 392 16.09 -7.59 11.44
N LEU A 393 16.96 -7.12 10.55
CA LEU A 393 18.22 -7.74 10.20
C LEU A 393 19.32 -6.69 10.11
N VAL A 394 20.56 -7.16 10.09
CA VAL A 394 21.76 -6.36 9.87
C VAL A 394 22.60 -7.08 8.82
N ASN A 395 23.08 -6.35 7.80
CA ASN A 395 24.19 -6.81 6.94
C ASN A 395 25.50 -6.26 7.51
#